data_AF-A0A383CFZ7-F1
#
_entry.id   AF-A0A383CFZ7-F1
#
_cell.length_a   1.000
_cell.length_b   1.000
_cell.length_c   1.000
_cell.angle_alpha   90.00
_cell.angle_beta   90.00
_cell.angle_gamma   90.00
#
_symmetry.space_group_name_H-M   'P 1'
#
loop_
_entity.id
_entity.type
_entity.pdbx_description
1 polymer ?
#
loop_
_entity_poly.entity_id
_entity_poly.type
_entity_poly.pdbx_seq_one_letter_code
_entity_poly.pdbx_strand_id
1 'polypeptide(L)'
;MNIYLTIIIAALLFEFFLYNLSRFLDLKSLSTKLPAEFNGYYSPDEYARSQKYLKENTRFSYFTSAFDLLLILLIIFWGGFNMVDLWIR
;
A
#
# COMPACT_ATOMS: atom_id res chain seq x y z
N MET A 1 28.79 -6.17 -1.75
CA MET A 1 27.43 -5.71 -2.07
C MET A 1 27.53 -4.26 -2.52
N ASN A 2 27.01 -3.91 -3.70
CA ASN A 2 27.05 -2.51 -4.16
C ASN A 2 26.30 -1.63 -3.16
N ILE A 3 26.96 -0.59 -2.64
CA ILE A 3 26.36 0.30 -1.62
C ILE A 3 25.05 0.92 -2.11
N TYR A 4 24.98 1.22 -3.41
CA TYR A 4 23.78 1.71 -4.07
C TYR A 4 22.62 0.71 -4.02
N LEU A 5 22.89 -0.57 -4.25
CA LEU A 5 21.86 -1.63 -4.19
C LEU A 5 21.28 -1.75 -2.78
N THR A 6 22.14 -1.69 -1.75
CA THR A 6 21.71 -1.71 -0.36
C THR A 6 20.79 -0.52 -0.03
N ILE A 7 21.16 0.68 -0.49
CA ILE A 7 20.36 1.89 -0.28
C ILE A 7 18.99 1.76 -0.95
N ILE A 8 18.94 1.27 -2.20
CA ILE A 8 17.68 1.08 -2.94
C ILE A 8 16.77 0.10 -2.20
N ILE A 9 17.29 -1.06 -1.80
CA ILE A 9 16.50 -2.07 -1.08
C ILE A 9 15.99 -1.50 0.25
N ALA A 10 16.85 -0.81 1.00
CA ALA A 10 16.45 -0.18 2.26
C ALA A 10 15.34 0.86 2.06
N ALA A 11 15.44 1.70 1.02
CA ALA A 11 14.43 2.70 0.69
C ALA A 11 13.08 2.06 0.32
N LEU A 12 13.08 0.99 -0.50
CA LEU A 12 11.88 0.25 -0.87
C LEU A 12 11.21 -0.41 0.36
N LEU A 13 11.99 -1.04 1.23
CA LEU A 13 11.46 -1.64 2.46
C LEU A 13 10.89 -0.58 3.40
N PHE A 14 11.55 0.58 3.50
CA PHE A 14 11.10 1.68 4.34
C PHE A 14 9.80 2.31 3.80
N GLU A 15 9.71 2.53 2.49
CA GLU A 15 8.49 3.01 1.83
C GLU A 15 7.34 2.03 2.05
N PHE A 16 7.55 0.74 1.80
CA PHE A 16 6.55 -0.29 2.04
C PHE A 16 6.10 -0.31 3.50
N PHE A 17 7.03 -0.20 4.44
CA PHE A 17 6.71 -0.14 5.87
C PHE A 17 5.82 1.06 6.21
N LEU A 18 6.19 2.26 5.74
CA LEU A 18 5.39 3.47 5.97
C LEU A 18 3.99 3.37 5.34
N TYR A 19 3.90 2.84 4.13
CA TYR A 19 2.62 2.62 3.45
C TYR A 19 1.69 1.70 4.25
N ASN A 20 2.21 0.57 4.73
CA ASN A 20 1.46 -0.38 5.54
C ASN A 20 1.06 0.22 6.91
N LEU A 21 1.97 0.96 7.53
CA LEU A 21 1.74 1.62 8.81
C LEU A 21 0.64 2.68 8.70
N SER A 22 0.67 3.54 7.67
CA SER A 22 -0.38 4.54 7.44
C SER A 22 -1.75 3.88 7.37
N ARG A 23 -1.88 2.84 6.56
CA ARG A 23 -3.14 2.11 6.40
C ARG A 23 -3.61 1.41 7.67
N PHE A 24 -2.67 0.89 8.45
CA PHE A 24 -2.99 0.31 9.75
C PHE A 24 -3.57 1.37 10.70
N LEU A 25 -2.97 2.56 10.71
CA LEU A 25 -3.46 3.69 11.50
C LEU A 25 -4.81 4.20 10.98
N ASP A 26 -5.01 4.27 9.66
CA ASP A 26 -6.29 4.64 9.05
C ASP A 26 -7.40 3.68 9.48
N LEU A 27 -7.15 2.37 9.42
CA LEU A 27 -8.11 1.36 9.87
C LEU A 27 -8.36 1.45 11.39
N LYS A 28 -7.33 1.72 12.18
CA LYS A 28 -7.45 1.88 13.64
C LYS A 28 -8.29 3.11 14.00
N SER A 29 -8.22 4.16 13.18
CA SER A 29 -8.96 5.40 13.37
C SER A 29 -10.39 5.37 12.78
N LEU A 30 -10.82 4.26 12.18
CA LEU A 30 -12.20 4.09 11.69
C LEU A 30 -13.18 4.19 12.86
N SER A 31 -13.95 5.29 12.89
CA SER A 31 -15.08 5.43 13.80
C SER A 31 -16.32 4.83 13.15
N THR A 32 -16.92 3.84 13.81
CA THR A 32 -18.19 3.23 13.39
C THR A 32 -19.39 4.17 13.55
N LYS A 33 -19.26 5.26 14.32
CA LYS A 33 -20.33 6.23 14.56
C LYS A 33 -20.08 7.49 13.75
N LEU A 34 -21.11 7.93 13.03
CA LEU A 34 -21.10 9.20 12.30
C LEU A 34 -20.92 10.35 13.33
N PRO A 35 -19.92 11.22 13.16
CA PRO A 35 -19.75 12.37 14.03
C PRO A 35 -20.96 13.30 13.93
N ALA A 36 -21.34 13.93 15.05
CA ALA A 36 -22.52 14.78 15.12
C ALA A 36 -22.47 15.96 14.12
N GLU A 37 -21.27 16.42 13.79
CA GLU A 37 -21.01 17.50 12.81
C GLU A 37 -21.46 17.15 11.39
N PHE A 38 -21.55 15.85 11.05
CA PHE A 38 -21.98 15.38 9.72
C PHE A 38 -23.46 14.95 9.67
N ASN A 39 -24.18 15.05 10.79
CA ASN A 39 -25.62 14.75 10.81
C ASN A 39 -26.38 15.73 9.91
N GLY A 40 -27.13 15.19 8.94
CA GLY A 40 -27.89 15.96 7.96
C GLY A 40 -27.19 16.19 6.62
N TYR A 41 -25.86 15.99 6.55
CA TYR A 41 -25.10 16.03 5.29
C TYR A 41 -24.79 14.63 4.74
N TYR A 42 -24.69 13.64 5.62
CA TYR A 42 -24.37 12.27 5.26
C TYR A 42 -25.35 11.30 5.93
N SER A 43 -25.86 10.32 5.20
CA SER A 43 -26.74 9.30 5.80
C SER A 43 -25.91 8.31 6.62
N PRO A 44 -26.40 7.86 7.79
CA PRO A 44 -25.71 6.85 8.60
C PRO A 44 -25.46 5.54 7.85
N ASP A 45 -26.38 5.15 6.96
CA ASP A 45 -26.27 3.92 6.16
C ASP A 45 -25.15 4.00 5.12
N GLU A 46 -25.05 5.11 4.38
CA GLU A 46 -23.94 5.33 3.42
C GLU A 46 -22.60 5.43 4.15
N TYR A 47 -22.58 6.00 5.37
CA TYR A 47 -21.36 6.07 6.18
C TYR A 47 -20.89 4.67 6.57
N ALA A 48 -21.79 3.84 7.10
CA ALA A 48 -21.49 2.46 7.46
C ALA A 48 -21.04 1.62 6.25
N ARG A 49 -21.63 1.85 5.07
CA ARG A 49 -21.22 1.20 3.81
C ARG A 49 -19.81 1.60 3.38
N SER A 50 -19.49 2.89 3.43
CA SER A 50 -18.17 3.42 3.08
C SER A 50 -17.07 2.89 4.01
N GLN A 51 -17.37 2.77 5.31
CA GLN A 51 -16.47 2.18 6.30
C GLN A 51 -16.18 0.70 6.02
N LYS A 52 -17.21 -0.07 5.65
CA LYS A 52 -17.05 -1.48 5.23
C LYS A 52 -16.20 -1.60 3.97
N TYR A 53 -16.45 -0.75 2.97
CA TYR A 53 -15.65 -0.72 1.74
C TYR A 53 -14.18 -0.43 2.02
N LEU A 54 -13.89 0.58 2.86
CA LEU A 54 -12.52 0.92 3.24
C LEU A 54 -11.83 -0.26 3.94
N LYS A 55 -12.52 -0.98 4.83
CA LYS A 55 -11.97 -2.15 5.51
C LYS A 55 -11.57 -3.27 4.53
N GLU A 56 -12.45 -3.61 3.59
CA GLU A 56 -12.17 -4.66 2.61
C GLU A 56 -11.08 -4.22 1.61
N ASN A 57 -11.13 -2.98 1.12
CA ASN A 57 -10.13 -2.44 0.21
C ASN A 57 -8.73 -2.38 0.86
N THR A 58 -8.64 -2.07 2.15
CA THR A 58 -7.35 -2.04 2.83
C THR A 58 -6.74 -3.43 2.94
N ARG A 59 -7.53 -4.48 3.20
CA ARG A 59 -7.07 -5.87 3.18
C ARG A 59 -6.51 -6.27 1.83
N PHE A 60 -7.25 -5.99 0.76
CA PHE A 60 -6.81 -6.29 -0.59
C PHE A 60 -5.48 -5.60 -0.91
N SER A 61 -5.37 -4.31 -0.57
CA SER A 61 -4.16 -3.59 -0.95
C SER A 61 -2.93 -3.83 -0.06
N TYR A 62 -3.06 -4.50 1.10
CA TYR A 62 -1.91 -5.12 1.76
C TYR A 62 -1.31 -6.27 0.95
N PHE A 63 -2.17 -7.07 0.30
CA PHE A 63 -1.72 -8.14 -0.57
C PHE A 63 -1.06 -7.59 -1.83
N THR A 64 -1.68 -6.59 -2.48
CA THR A 64 -1.10 -5.99 -3.68
C THR A 64 0.24 -5.32 -3.40
N SER A 65 0.37 -4.55 -2.31
CA SER A 65 1.63 -3.88 -1.98
C SER A 65 2.76 -4.89 -1.72
N ALA A 66 2.47 -6.02 -1.07
CA ALA A 66 3.45 -7.06 -0.83
C ALA A 66 3.87 -7.75 -2.13
N PHE A 67 2.90 -8.03 -3.02
CA PHE A 67 3.17 -8.59 -4.33
C PHE A 67 4.03 -7.67 -5.20
N ASP A 68 3.70 -6.38 -5.24
CA ASP A 68 4.44 -5.37 -6.01
C ASP A 68 5.90 -5.26 -5.52
N LEU A 69 6.11 -5.19 -4.20
CA LEU A 69 7.45 -5.17 -3.61
C LEU A 69 8.24 -6.42 -3.97
N LEU A 70 7.64 -7.62 -3.84
CA LEU A 70 8.30 -8.87 -4.20
C LEU A 70 8.69 -8.91 -5.67
N LEU A 71 7.81 -8.45 -6.56
CA LEU A 71 8.05 -8.42 -8.00
C LEU A 71 9.22 -7.48 -8.32
N ILE A 72 9.26 -6.28 -7.74
CA ILE A 72 10.37 -5.33 -7.90
C ILE A 72 11.69 -5.94 -7.41
N LEU A 73 11.69 -6.57 -6.23
CA LEU A 73 12.88 -7.20 -5.68
C LEU A 73 13.39 -8.34 -6.58
N LEU A 74 12.49 -9.19 -7.09
CA LEU A 74 12.85 -10.27 -8.03
C LEU A 74 13.47 -9.72 -9.32
N ILE A 75 12.90 -8.66 -9.91
CA ILE A 75 13.47 -8.00 -11.08
C ILE A 75 14.87 -7.47 -10.78
N ILE A 76 15.07 -6.82 -9.64
CA ILE A 76 16.38 -6.27 -9.26
C ILE A 76 17.41 -7.41 -9.09
N PHE A 77 17.07 -8.48 -8.36
CA PHE A 77 18.00 -9.57 -8.09
C PHE A 77 18.34 -10.42 -9.32
N TRP A 78 17.38 -10.63 -10.24
CA TRP A 78 17.64 -11.32 -11.50
C TRP A 78 18.23 -10.42 -12.59
N GLY A 79 18.41 -9.12 -12.33
CA GLY A 79 18.91 -8.19 -13.34
C GLY A 79 17.93 -8.00 -14.50
N GLY A 80 16.62 -8.12 -14.23
CA GLY A 80 15.56 -8.01 -15.24
C GLY A 80 15.61 -6.69 -16.02
N PHE A 81 16.05 -5.59 -15.40
CA PHE A 81 16.29 -4.32 -16.10
C PHE A 81 17.32 -4.45 -17.24
N ASN A 82 18.43 -5.14 -17.00
CA ASN A 82 19.44 -5.39 -18.02
C ASN A 82 18.93 -6.34 -19.11
N MET A 83 18.12 -7.34 -18.73
CA MET A 83 17.53 -8.27 -19.69
C MET A 83 16.55 -7.56 -20.64
N VAL A 84 15.70 -6.68 -20.11
CA VAL A 84 14.78 -5.86 -20.91
C VAL A 84 15.54 -4.88 -21.80
N ASP A 85 16.60 -4.23 -21.30
CA ASP A 85 17.46 -3.34 -22.08
C ASP A 85 18.05 -4.06 -23.31
N LEU A 86 18.62 -5.25 -23.11
CA LEU A 86 19.18 -6.06 -24.18
C LEU A 86 18.15 -6.57 -25.19
N TRP A 87 16.89 -6.74 -24.77
CA TRP A 87 15.81 -7.20 -25.66
C TRP A 87 15.27 -6.09 -26.56
N ILE A 88 15.26 -4.85 -26.07
CA ILE A 88 14.70 -3.70 -26.80
C ILE A 88 15.74 -3.09 -27.76
N ARG A 89 17.03 -3.26 -27.46
CA ARG A 89 18.15 -2.69 -28.20
C ARG A 89 18.47 -3.44 -29.49
#